data_AF-M6FPH5-F1
#
_entry.id   AF-M6FPH5-F1
#
_cell.length_a   1.000
_cell.length_b   1.000
_cell.length_c   1.000
_cell.angle_alpha   90.00
_cell.angle_beta   90.00
_cell.angle_gamma   90.00
#
_symmetry.space_group_name_H-M   'P 1'
#
loop_
_entity.id
_entity.type
_entity.pdbx_description
1 polymer ?
#
loop_
_entity_poly.entity_id
_entity_poly.type
_entity_poly.pdbx_seq_one_letter_code
_entity_poly.pdbx_strand_id
1 'polypeptide(L)' 'MAKANPDIYIGSWCGKPVNFEWVQKHPDWQNVNAIRNQKIYELDSSIILQPGPALFEEGIDHLVRLIHS' A
#
# COMPACT_ATOMS: atom_id res chain seq x y z
N MET A 1 11.19 2.19 5.21
CA MET A 1 10.29 3.33 4.94
C MET A 1 11.02 4.67 4.99
N ALA A 2 11.46 5.16 6.15
CA ALA A 2 12.09 6.48 6.29
C ALA A 2 13.16 6.81 5.23
N LYS A 3 14.16 5.93 5.06
CA LYS A 3 15.23 6.11 4.07
C LYS A 3 14.76 6.10 2.60
N ALA A 4 13.73 5.31 2.30
CA ALA A 4 13.21 5.16 0.94
C ALA A 4 12.25 6.30 0.55
N ASN A 5 11.66 6.98 1.54
CA ASN A 5 10.70 8.07 1.38
C ASN A 5 9.68 7.88 0.24
N PRO A 6 8.90 6.79 0.24
CA PRO A 6 7.94 6.55 -0.83
C PRO A 6 6.80 7.56 -0.78
N ASP A 7 6.25 7.89 -1.94
CA ASP A 7 5.08 8.74 -2.07
C ASP A 7 3.77 8.03 -1.70
N ILE A 8 3.76 6.70 -1.75
CA ILE A 8 2.59 5.86 -1.48
C ILE A 8 3.01 4.61 -0.69
N TYR A 9 2.19 4.21 0.28
CA TYR A 9 2.27 2.91 0.96
C TYR A 9 1.06 2.06 0.60
N ILE A 10 1.27 0.89 0.01
CA ILE A 10 0.20 -0.07 -0.29
C ILE A 10 0.43 -1.32 0.57
N GLY A 11 -0.51 -1.61 1.46
CA GLY A 11 -0.52 -2.84 2.24
C GLY A 11 -1.42 -3.88 1.55
N SER A 12 -0.86 -5.04 1.19
CA SER A 12 -1.62 -6.21 0.77
C SER A 12 -1.10 -7.43 1.53
N TRP A 13 -2.01 -8.25 2.07
CA TRP A 13 -1.65 -9.32 2.99
C TRP A 13 -2.55 -10.55 2.85
N CYS A 14 -1.94 -11.73 2.92
CA CYS A 14 -2.64 -13.00 3.11
C CYS A 14 -2.30 -13.52 4.52
N GLY A 15 -3.27 -13.53 5.44
CA GLY A 15 -3.06 -14.00 6.82
C GLY A 15 -3.07 -12.89 7.87
N LYS A 16 -1.91 -12.44 8.35
CA LYS A 16 -1.85 -11.41 9.41
C LYS A 16 -2.14 -10.02 8.83
N PRO A 17 -3.17 -9.30 9.33
CA PRO A 17 -3.48 -7.96 8.86
C PRO A 17 -2.33 -6.99 9.08
N VAL A 18 -2.16 -6.07 8.12
CA VAL A 18 -1.30 -4.91 8.30
C VAL A 18 -1.91 -4.01 9.38
N ASN A 19 -1.11 -3.59 10.35
CA ASN A 19 -1.54 -2.62 11.34
C ASN A 19 -1.34 -1.20 10.78
N PHE A 20 -2.32 -0.70 10.03
CA PHE A 20 -2.27 0.62 9.41
C PHE A 20 -2.18 1.77 10.42
N GLU A 21 -2.79 1.61 11.60
CA GLU A 21 -2.69 2.60 12.66
C GLU A 21 -1.24 2.74 13.14
N TRP A 22 -0.54 1.62 13.34
CA TRP A 22 0.88 1.63 13.69
C TRP A 22 1.73 2.23 12.56
N VAL A 23 1.46 1.90 11.30
CA VAL A 23 2.17 2.46 10.13
C VAL A 23 2.04 3.99 10.11
N GLN A 24 0.83 4.51 10.34
CA GLN A 24 0.54 5.93 10.38
C GLN A 24 1.21 6.63 11.57
N LYS A 25 1.24 5.99 12.74
CA LYS A 25 1.74 6.58 14.00
C LYS A 25 3.21 6.29 14.27
N HIS A 26 3.91 5.56 13.40
CA HIS A 26 5.29 5.18 13.66
C HIS A 26 6.19 6.43 13.75
N PRO A 27 6.88 6.66 14.89
CA PRO A 27 7.57 7.93 15.14
C PRO A 27 8.63 8.26 14.09
N ASP A 28 9.36 7.25 13.61
CA ASP A 28 10.42 7.46 12.61
C ASP A 28 9.89 7.74 11.19
N TRP A 29 8.60 7.55 10.94
CA TRP A 29 8.01 7.64 9.59
C TRP A 29 7.17 8.89 9.39
N GLN A 30 7.05 9.74 10.40
CA GLN A 30 6.20 10.94 10.35
C GLN A 30 6.59 11.93 9.24
N ASN A 31 7.85 11.90 8.78
CA ASN A 31 8.33 12.73 7.69
C ASN A 31 8.26 12.06 6.29
N VAL A 32 7.84 10.80 6.21
CA VAL A 32 7.72 10.08 4.94
C VAL A 32 6.56 10.65 4.12
N ASN A 33 6.77 10.86 2.81
CA ASN A 33 5.78 11.43 1.89
C ASN A 33 4.43 10.70 1.97
N ALA A 34 4.41 9.36 1.90
CA ALA A 34 3.18 8.57 2.00
C ALA A 34 2.39 8.85 3.30
N ILE A 35 3.08 9.02 4.44
CA ILE A 35 2.43 9.28 5.73
C ILE A 35 1.92 10.72 5.79
N ARG A 36 2.77 11.69 5.45
CA ARG A 36 2.43 13.12 5.46
C ARG A 36 1.25 13.46 4.56
N ASN A 37 1.18 12.81 3.40
CA ASN A 37 0.15 13.05 2.39
C ASN A 37 -1.05 12.09 2.55
N GLN A 38 -1.09 11.28 3.61
CA GLN A 38 -2.14 10.30 3.87
C GLN A 38 -2.38 9.33 2.70
N LYS A 39 -1.33 9.05 1.91
CA LYS A 39 -1.36 8.11 0.78
C LYS A 39 -0.99 6.71 1.22
N ILE A 40 -1.84 6.15 2.07
CA ILE A 40 -1.70 4.82 2.64
C ILE A 40 -2.96 4.05 2.31
N TYR A 41 -2.81 2.96 1.56
CA TYR A 41 -3.93 2.20 1.02
C TYR A 41 -3.82 0.73 1.37
N GLU A 42 -4.97 0.10 1.54
CA GLU A 42 -5.11 -1.34 1.59
C GLU A 42 -5.53 -1.85 0.22
N LEU A 43 -4.90 -2.93 -0.25
CA LEU A 43 -5.25 -3.62 -1.48
C LEU A 43 -5.48 -5.11 -1.19
N ASP A 44 -6.65 -5.60 -1.60
CA ASP A 44 -7.04 -7.00 -1.39
C ASP A 44 -6.00 -7.96 -1.99
N SER A 45 -5.56 -8.93 -1.19
CA SER A 45 -4.55 -9.90 -1.61
C SER A 45 -5.05 -10.89 -2.66
N SER A 46 -6.37 -11.12 -2.74
CA SER A 46 -6.97 -11.91 -3.82
C SER A 46 -6.80 -11.26 -5.20
N ILE A 47 -6.64 -9.93 -5.24
CA ILE A 47 -6.47 -9.16 -6.48
C ILE A 47 -5.01 -9.12 -6.92
N ILE A 48 -4.06 -8.92 -5.99
CA ILE A 48 -2.65 -8.63 -6.34
C ILE A 48 -1.64 -9.75 -6.04
N LEU A 49 -1.91 -10.62 -5.05
CA LEU A 49 -0.94 -11.65 -4.64
C LEU A 49 -1.17 -13.00 -5.31
N GLN A 50 -2.21 -13.15 -6.13
CA GLN A 50 -2.50 -14.38 -6.85
C GLN A 50 -1.68 -14.47 -8.14
N PRO A 51 -0.99 -15.60 -8.41
CA PRO A 51 -0.35 -15.85 -9.70
C PRO A 51 -1.40 -16.31 -10.74
N GLY A 52 -2.34 -15.42 -11.08
CA GLY A 52 -3.46 -15.70 -11.98
C GLY A 52 -3.97 -14.48 -12.75
N PRO A 53 -5.00 -14.63 -13.59
CA PRO A 53 -5.51 -13.57 -14.46
C PRO A 53 -5.90 -12.28 -13.73
N ALA A 54 -6.45 -12.41 -12.51
CA ALA A 54 -6.87 -11.27 -11.67
C ALA A 54 -5.75 -10.23 -11.46
N LEU A 55 -4.48 -10.65 -11.36
CA LEU A 55 -3.34 -9.74 -11.24
C LEU A 55 -3.26 -8.77 -12.43
N PHE A 56 -3.50 -9.26 -13.65
CA PHE A 56 -3.36 -8.49 -14.87
C PHE A 56 -4.65 -7.77 -15.25
N GLU A 57 -5.80 -8.40 -15.01
CA GLU A 57 -7.12 -7.86 -15.39
C GLU A 57 -7.61 -6.80 -14.40
N GLU A 58 -7.36 -6.97 -13.10
CA GLU A 58 -7.86 -6.08 -12.05
C GLU A 58 -6.73 -5.44 -11.23
N GLY A 59 -5.69 -6.23 -10.92
CA GLY A 59 -4.59 -5.81 -10.05
C GLY A 59 -3.80 -4.64 -10.59
N ILE A 60 -3.42 -4.66 -11.87
CA ILE A 60 -2.71 -3.54 -12.51
C ILE A 60 -3.56 -2.27 -12.49
N ASP A 61 -4.84 -2.36 -12.87
CA ASP A 61 -5.74 -1.21 -12.90
C ASP A 61 -5.93 -0.60 -11.51
N HIS A 62 -6.06 -1.44 -10.47
CA HIS A 62 -6.10 -0.98 -9.09
C HIS A 62 -4.82 -0.26 -8.68
N LEU A 63 -3.65 -0.81 -8.98
CA LEU A 63 -2.38 -0.15 -8.69
C LEU A 63 -2.25 1.20 -9.42
N VAL A 64 -2.61 1.25 -10.70
CA VAL A 64 -2.57 2.49 -11.49
C VAL A 64 -3.46 3.57 -10.88
N ARG A 65 -4.68 3.20 -10.43
CA ARG A 65 -5.59 4.14 -9.76
C ARG A 65 -5.01 4.67 -8.46
N LEU A 66 -4.43 3.81 -7.62
CA LEU A 66 -3.80 4.24 -6.36
C LEU A 66 -2.57 5.12 -6.60
N ILE A 67 -1.78 4.82 -7.64
CA ILE A 67 -0.58 5.60 -7.97
C ILE A 67 -0.93 7.02 -8.44
N HIS A 68 -2.03 7.18 -9.17
CA HIS A 68 -2.44 8.47 -9.74
C HIS A 68 -3.51 9.21 -8.91
N SER A 69 -3.92 8.70 -7.75
CA SER A 69 -4.85 9.39 -6.84
C SER A 69 -4.23 10.58 -6.13
#